data_AF-A0A9W8G5Y9-F1
#
_entry.id   AF-A0A9W8G5Y9-F1
#
_cell.length_a   1.000
_cell.length_b   1.000
_cell.length_c   1.000
_cell.angle_alpha   90.00
_cell.angle_beta   90.00
_cell.angle_gamma   90.00
#
_symmetry.space_group_name_H-M   'P 1'
#
loop_
_entity.id
_entity.type
_entity.pdbx_description
1 polymer ?
#
loop_
_entity_poly.entity_id
_entity_poly.type
_entity_poly.pdbx_seq_one_letter_code
_entity_poly.pdbx_strand_id
1 'polypeptide(L)'
;MTHIQKQKIVIKTNKASLLTCVLENQREIDALARDCSALVAQHTRSTAKWTRLVDQFNGALKELGDVQNWAQVIERDMLDVAATLELVHNTKGERMDKRDNILFSDTFDVKDVDKGGKKFDRVSRIDARSQTHDMSLIVDINSELYPVDAGDKVKLTLASSLGESFGAGWRSYINGDERSLADDYDYVMFGRVYRYDDESGSKVSAFVSFGGLLMCLEGDIRHLQNLVVGDTVYLLMKTI
;
A
#
# COMPACT_ATOMS: atom_id res chain seq x y z
N MET A 1 -36.77 11.17 -112.20
CA MET A 1 -36.31 10.06 -111.34
C MET A 1 -37.43 9.05 -111.21
N THR A 2 -37.17 7.78 -111.53
CA THR A 2 -38.15 6.70 -111.36
C THR A 2 -38.47 6.52 -109.87
N HIS A 3 -39.68 6.05 -109.54
CA HIS A 3 -40.12 5.85 -108.15
C HIS A 3 -39.11 5.03 -107.31
N ILE A 4 -38.41 4.10 -107.96
CA ILE A 4 -37.36 3.25 -107.39
C ILE A 4 -36.13 4.07 -106.94
N GLN A 5 -35.73 5.10 -107.69
CA GLN A 5 -34.61 5.96 -107.33
C GLN A 5 -34.89 6.80 -106.07
N LYS A 6 -36.11 7.30 -105.92
CA LYS A 6 -36.52 8.02 -104.70
C LYS A 6 -36.50 7.11 -103.47
N GLN A 7 -37.01 5.87 -103.59
CA GLN A 7 -36.97 4.89 -102.50
C GLN A 7 -35.54 4.53 -102.09
N LYS A 8 -34.63 4.32 -103.05
CA LYS A 8 -33.20 4.05 -102.73
C LYS A 8 -32.53 5.19 -101.98
N ILE A 9 -32.83 6.44 -102.32
CA ILE A 9 -32.30 7.62 -101.62
C ILE A 9 -32.85 7.68 -100.19
N VAL A 10 -34.17 7.52 -100.00
CA VAL A 10 -34.79 7.52 -98.67
C VAL A 10 -34.22 6.41 -97.78
N ILE A 11 -34.05 5.20 -98.32
CA ILE A 11 -33.45 4.07 -97.59
C ILE A 11 -31.99 4.37 -97.21
N LYS A 12 -31.21 4.97 -98.12
CA LYS A 12 -29.81 5.34 -97.84
C LYS A 12 -29.71 6.42 -96.77
N THR A 13 -30.56 7.45 -96.83
CA THR A 13 -30.60 8.53 -95.83
C THR A 13 -31.07 8.01 -94.46
N ASN A 14 -32.09 7.15 -94.42
CA ASN A 14 -32.57 6.54 -93.17
C ASN A 14 -31.47 5.66 -92.53
N LYS A 15 -30.78 4.83 -93.33
CA LYS A 15 -29.65 4.03 -92.85
C LYS A 15 -28.50 4.88 -92.30
N ALA A 16 -28.19 6.01 -92.93
CA ALA A 16 -27.18 6.94 -92.44
C ALA A 16 -27.58 7.58 -91.10
N SER A 17 -28.84 8.01 -90.97
CA SER A 17 -29.38 8.58 -89.72
C SER A 17 -29.37 7.57 -88.57
N LEU A 18 -29.74 6.31 -88.84
CA LEU A 18 -29.65 5.22 -87.86
C LEU A 18 -28.20 4.97 -87.42
N LEU A 19 -27.24 4.98 -88.35
CA LEU A 19 -25.83 4.80 -88.03
C LEU A 19 -25.31 5.93 -87.11
N THR A 20 -25.71 7.18 -87.35
CA THR A 20 -25.35 8.31 -86.48
C THR A 20 -25.89 8.14 -85.06
N CYS A 21 -27.18 7.79 -84.92
CA CYS A 21 -27.80 7.55 -83.61
C CYS A 21 -27.13 6.39 -82.86
N VAL A 22 -26.77 5.30 -83.54
CA VAL A 22 -26.04 4.18 -82.94
C VAL A 22 -24.66 4.60 -82.44
N LEU A 23 -23.93 5.43 -83.19
CA LEU A 23 -22.62 5.94 -82.78
C LEU A 23 -22.71 6.91 -81.59
N GLU A 24 -23.76 7.74 -81.53
CA GLU A 24 -24.03 8.61 -80.37
C GLU A 24 -24.33 7.78 -79.12
N ASN A 25 -25.24 6.80 -79.22
CA ASN A 25 -25.55 5.88 -78.12
C ASN A 25 -24.31 5.11 -77.66
N GLN A 26 -23.45 4.66 -78.58
CA GLN A 26 -22.19 4.00 -78.24
C GLN A 26 -21.28 4.91 -77.41
N ARG A 27 -21.14 6.19 -77.79
CA ARG A 27 -20.34 7.17 -77.03
C ARG A 27 -20.91 7.45 -75.65
N GLU A 28 -22.24 7.52 -75.52
CA GLU A 28 -22.91 7.69 -74.23
C GLU A 28 -22.70 6.48 -73.32
N ILE A 29 -22.84 5.26 -73.85
CA ILE A 29 -22.56 4.02 -73.12
C ILE A 29 -21.11 4.00 -72.64
N ASP A 30 -20.15 4.35 -73.50
CA ASP A 30 -18.72 4.39 -73.15
C ASP A 30 -18.40 5.48 -72.12
N ALA A 31 -19.16 6.58 -72.08
CA ALA A 31 -19.04 7.61 -71.05
C ALA A 31 -19.59 7.10 -69.69
N LEU A 32 -20.81 6.56 -69.68
CA LEU A 32 -21.43 6.00 -68.47
C LEU A 32 -20.62 4.84 -67.88
N ALA A 33 -20.02 3.99 -68.73
CA ALA A 33 -19.16 2.89 -68.28
C ALA A 33 -17.89 3.42 -67.57
N ARG A 34 -17.31 4.52 -68.06
CA ARG A 34 -16.15 5.16 -67.42
C ARG A 34 -16.52 5.79 -66.09
N ASP A 35 -17.63 6.52 -66.02
CA ASP A 35 -18.09 7.15 -64.78
C ASP A 35 -18.44 6.11 -63.72
N CYS A 36 -19.12 5.02 -64.12
CA CYS A 36 -19.41 3.88 -63.27
C CYS A 36 -18.11 3.24 -62.75
N SER A 37 -17.13 2.99 -63.63
CA SER A 37 -15.83 2.44 -63.22
C SER A 37 -15.09 3.36 -62.25
N ALA A 38 -15.16 4.68 -62.43
CA ALA A 38 -14.54 5.65 -61.53
C ALA A 38 -15.22 5.65 -60.15
N LEU A 39 -16.56 5.61 -60.12
CA LEU A 39 -17.36 5.56 -58.91
C LEU A 39 -17.12 4.25 -58.13
N VAL A 40 -17.07 3.11 -58.81
CA VAL A 40 -16.73 1.81 -58.21
C VAL A 40 -15.32 1.84 -57.63
N ALA A 41 -14.34 2.40 -58.35
CA ALA A 41 -12.98 2.54 -57.84
C ALA A 41 -12.91 3.44 -56.59
N GLN A 42 -13.68 4.53 -56.57
CA GLN A 42 -13.78 5.41 -55.41
C GLN A 42 -14.43 4.71 -54.21
N HIS A 43 -15.56 4.03 -54.41
CA HIS A 43 -16.22 3.30 -53.34
C HIS A 43 -15.36 2.16 -52.81
N THR A 44 -14.65 1.43 -53.67
CA THR A 44 -13.69 0.39 -53.25
C THR A 44 -12.63 0.97 -52.31
N ARG A 45 -12.08 2.15 -52.63
CA ARG A 45 -11.10 2.84 -51.76
C ARG A 45 -11.72 3.25 -50.42
N SER A 46 -12.94 3.78 -50.45
CA SER A 46 -13.65 4.17 -49.23
C SER A 46 -13.97 2.96 -48.34
N THR A 47 -14.46 1.87 -48.90
CA THR A 47 -14.74 0.62 -48.18
C THR A 47 -13.46 0.06 -47.55
N ALA A 48 -12.33 0.06 -48.28
CA ALA A 48 -11.05 -0.38 -47.71
C ALA A 48 -10.60 0.47 -46.51
N LYS A 49 -10.84 1.79 -46.53
CA LYS A 49 -10.59 2.66 -45.36
C LYS A 49 -11.49 2.29 -44.18
N TRP A 50 -12.78 2.06 -44.44
CA TRP A 50 -13.74 1.64 -43.42
C TRP A 50 -13.36 0.29 -42.80
N THR A 51 -12.98 -0.71 -43.61
CA THR A 51 -12.49 -2.00 -43.10
C THR A 51 -11.30 -1.81 -42.17
N ARG A 52 -10.32 -0.98 -42.57
CA ARG A 52 -9.15 -0.71 -41.74
C ARG A 52 -9.48 -0.04 -40.40
N LEU A 53 -10.43 0.90 -40.38
CA LEU A 53 -10.89 1.53 -39.15
C LEU A 53 -11.60 0.53 -38.23
N VAL A 54 -12.42 -0.36 -38.80
CA VAL A 54 -13.09 -1.43 -38.05
C VAL A 54 -12.07 -2.41 -37.47
N ASP A 55 -11.04 -2.79 -38.22
CA ASP A 55 -9.96 -3.66 -37.73
C ASP A 55 -9.17 -3.00 -36.60
N GLN A 56 -8.87 -1.70 -36.72
CA GLN A 56 -8.20 -0.92 -35.66
C GLN A 56 -9.05 -0.83 -34.39
N PHE A 57 -10.34 -0.57 -34.53
CA PHE A 57 -11.27 -0.53 -33.40
C PHE A 57 -11.41 -1.90 -32.73
N ASN A 58 -11.53 -2.97 -33.51
CA ASN A 58 -11.60 -4.34 -32.99
C ASN A 58 -10.30 -4.76 -32.29
N GLY A 59 -9.14 -4.29 -32.77
CA GLY A 59 -7.85 -4.45 -32.08
C GLY A 59 -7.83 -3.77 -30.71
N ALA A 60 -8.27 -2.51 -30.64
CA ALA A 60 -8.34 -1.77 -29.38
C ALA A 60 -9.31 -2.41 -28.36
N LEU A 61 -10.42 -2.98 -28.81
CA LEU A 61 -11.35 -3.72 -27.94
C LEU A 61 -10.73 -4.99 -27.35
N LYS A 62 -9.86 -5.68 -28.09
CA LYS A 62 -9.13 -6.86 -27.56
C LYS A 62 -8.14 -6.46 -26.48
N GLU A 63 -7.38 -5.39 -26.68
CA GLU A 63 -6.46 -4.87 -25.67
C GLU A 63 -7.20 -4.47 -24.38
N LEU A 64 -8.41 -3.91 -24.51
CA LEU A 64 -9.24 -3.56 -23.36
C LEU A 64 -9.80 -4.81 -22.66
N GLY A 65 -10.15 -5.84 -23.42
CA GLY A 65 -10.50 -7.16 -22.89
C GLY A 65 -9.36 -7.84 -22.14
N ASP A 66 -8.12 -7.72 -22.63
CA ASP A 66 -6.92 -8.22 -21.96
C ASP A 66 -6.68 -7.48 -20.63
N VAL A 67 -6.90 -6.16 -20.58
CA VAL A 67 -6.80 -5.37 -19.33
C VAL A 67 -7.87 -5.75 -18.32
N GLN A 68 -9.12 -5.94 -18.76
CA GLN A 68 -10.20 -6.40 -17.86
C GLN A 68 -9.90 -7.80 -17.30
N ASN A 69 -9.37 -8.69 -18.13
CA ASN A 69 -8.95 -10.02 -17.70
C ASN A 69 -7.78 -9.96 -16.70
N TRP A 70 -6.77 -9.11 -16.95
CA TRP A 70 -5.68 -8.90 -15.99
C TRP A 70 -6.16 -8.33 -14.66
N ALA A 71 -7.10 -7.37 -14.68
CA ALA A 71 -7.69 -6.83 -13.46
C ALA A 71 -8.43 -7.91 -12.65
N GLN A 72 -9.20 -8.78 -13.31
CA GLN A 72 -9.89 -9.91 -12.67
C GLN A 72 -8.92 -10.94 -12.09
N VAL A 73 -7.82 -11.25 -12.79
CA VAL A 73 -6.78 -12.15 -12.29
C VAL A 73 -6.11 -11.56 -11.05
N ILE A 74 -5.76 -10.27 -11.08
CA ILE A 74 -5.15 -9.58 -9.93
C ILE A 74 -6.12 -9.55 -8.73
N GLU A 75 -7.40 -9.29 -8.95
CA GLU A 75 -8.42 -9.29 -7.91
C GLU A 75 -8.53 -10.67 -7.25
N ARG A 76 -8.58 -11.74 -8.06
CA ARG A 76 -8.61 -13.12 -7.56
C ARG A 76 -7.34 -13.45 -6.76
N ASP A 77 -6.17 -13.11 -7.29
CA ASP A 77 -4.90 -13.38 -6.62
C ASP A 77 -4.78 -12.61 -5.30
N MET A 78 -5.28 -11.36 -5.23
CA MET A 78 -5.35 -10.60 -3.97
C MET A 78 -6.27 -11.26 -2.93
N LEU A 79 -7.42 -11.81 -3.36
CA LEU A 79 -8.31 -12.55 -2.46
C LEU A 79 -7.67 -13.85 -1.96
N ASP A 80 -6.96 -14.58 -2.82
CA ASP A 80 -6.26 -15.81 -2.43
C ASP A 80 -5.12 -15.52 -1.45
N VAL A 81 -4.35 -14.44 -1.67
CA VAL A 81 -3.33 -13.97 -0.72
C VAL A 81 -3.96 -13.59 0.61
N ALA A 82 -5.08 -12.85 0.60
CA ALA A 82 -5.78 -12.45 1.81
C ALA A 82 -6.31 -13.66 2.61
N ALA A 83 -6.95 -14.61 1.94
CA ALA A 83 -7.43 -15.85 2.56
C ALA A 83 -6.27 -16.70 3.12
N THR A 84 -5.14 -16.76 2.40
CA THR A 84 -3.94 -17.46 2.89
C THR A 84 -3.35 -16.76 4.12
N LEU A 85 -3.31 -15.43 4.14
CA LEU A 85 -2.87 -14.66 5.29
C LEU A 85 -3.80 -14.83 6.49
N GLU A 86 -5.12 -14.88 6.27
CA GLU A 86 -6.09 -15.15 7.33
C GLU A 86 -5.91 -16.56 7.90
N LEU A 87 -5.64 -17.56 7.06
CA LEU A 87 -5.31 -18.92 7.50
C LEU A 87 -3.98 -18.97 8.27
N VAL A 88 -2.94 -18.28 7.80
CA VAL A 88 -1.65 -18.17 8.50
C VAL A 88 -1.83 -17.42 9.82
N HIS A 89 -2.67 -16.38 9.87
CA HIS A 89 -2.99 -15.65 11.08
C HIS A 89 -3.75 -16.52 12.08
N ASN A 90 -4.78 -17.26 11.65
CA ASN A 90 -5.53 -18.17 12.53
C ASN A 90 -4.70 -19.37 13.00
N THR A 91 -3.81 -19.90 12.16
CA THR A 91 -2.85 -20.97 12.56
C THR A 91 -1.73 -20.44 13.45
N LYS A 92 -1.33 -19.17 13.30
CA LYS A 92 -0.49 -18.46 14.27
C LYS A 92 -1.27 -18.00 15.50
N GLY A 93 -2.60 -17.89 15.45
CA GLY A 93 -3.44 -17.39 16.55
C GLY A 93 -3.42 -18.27 17.81
N GLU A 94 -3.05 -19.54 17.69
CA GLU A 94 -2.80 -20.43 18.83
C GLU A 94 -1.33 -20.40 19.30
N ARG A 95 -0.45 -19.68 18.61
CA ARG A 95 0.99 -19.63 18.88
C ARG A 95 1.66 -18.28 18.60
N MET A 96 0.92 -17.17 18.62
CA MET A 96 1.50 -15.84 18.61
C MET A 96 1.77 -15.49 20.07
N ASP A 97 3.00 -15.77 20.49
CA ASP A 97 3.50 -15.40 21.80
C ASP A 97 3.21 -13.91 21.98
N LYS A 98 2.63 -13.51 23.12
CA LYS A 98 2.43 -12.11 23.54
C LYS A 98 3.76 -11.32 23.67
N ARG A 99 4.83 -11.77 23.03
CA ARG A 99 6.21 -11.30 23.09
C ARG A 99 6.67 -10.60 21.82
N ASP A 100 5.95 -10.70 20.70
CA ASP A 100 6.39 -10.07 19.45
C ASP A 100 6.37 -8.53 19.52
N ASN A 101 5.62 -7.96 20.46
CA ASN A 101 5.61 -6.53 20.77
C ASN A 101 6.49 -6.15 21.98
N ILE A 102 7.11 -7.10 22.67
CA ILE A 102 7.97 -6.82 23.83
C ILE A 102 9.41 -6.66 23.36
N LEU A 103 9.94 -5.45 23.50
CA LEU A 103 11.30 -5.10 23.11
C LEU A 103 12.31 -5.48 24.19
N PHE A 104 11.92 -5.35 25.47
CA PHE A 104 12.76 -5.65 26.63
C PHE A 104 11.89 -5.91 27.86
N SER A 105 12.30 -6.82 28.74
CA SER A 105 11.65 -7.06 30.03
C SER A 105 12.65 -7.55 31.06
N ASP A 106 12.70 -6.91 32.22
CA ASP A 106 13.56 -7.32 33.34
C ASP A 106 13.01 -6.83 34.69
N THR A 107 13.55 -7.39 35.77
CA THR A 107 13.31 -6.94 37.15
C THR A 107 14.55 -6.23 37.67
N PHE A 108 14.37 -5.02 38.17
CA PHE A 108 15.41 -4.16 38.71
C PHE A 108 15.25 -4.00 40.22
N ASP A 109 16.37 -4.05 40.94
CA ASP A 109 16.46 -3.62 42.33
C ASP A 109 16.78 -2.13 42.37
N VAL A 110 15.91 -1.33 42.98
CA VAL A 110 16.11 0.11 43.16
C VAL A 110 17.22 0.34 44.18
N LYS A 111 18.29 1.00 43.75
CA LYS A 111 19.47 1.29 44.58
C LYS A 111 19.38 2.64 45.26
N ASP A 112 18.92 3.65 44.53
CA ASP A 112 18.82 5.02 44.99
C ASP A 112 17.64 5.72 44.31
N VAL A 113 17.09 6.72 44.98
CA VAL A 113 16.04 7.60 44.48
C VAL A 113 16.48 9.03 44.75
N ASP A 114 16.59 9.83 43.69
CA ASP A 114 17.06 11.22 43.74
C ASP A 114 18.48 11.36 44.31
N LYS A 115 19.44 10.65 43.71
CA LYS A 115 20.86 10.76 44.04
C LYS A 115 21.33 12.22 44.01
N GLY A 116 21.67 12.76 45.17
CA GLY A 116 22.04 14.17 45.36
C GLY A 116 20.91 15.07 45.86
N GLY A 117 19.80 14.49 46.29
CA GLY A 117 18.65 15.18 46.87
C GLY A 117 17.54 15.43 45.85
N LYS A 118 16.31 15.48 46.36
CA LYS A 118 15.11 15.72 45.58
C LYS A 118 15.12 17.11 44.95
N LYS A 119 15.09 17.18 43.63
CA LYS A 119 15.09 18.44 42.85
C LYS A 119 13.71 18.89 42.40
N PHE A 120 12.76 17.97 42.29
CA PHE A 120 11.41 18.21 41.81
C PHE A 120 10.40 17.60 42.77
N ASP A 121 9.27 18.27 43.00
CA ASP A 121 8.30 17.83 43.99
C ASP A 121 7.58 16.53 43.59
N ARG A 122 7.30 16.38 42.29
CA ARG A 122 6.48 15.30 41.72
C ARG A 122 7.23 14.35 40.78
N VAL A 123 8.52 14.59 40.58
CA VAL A 123 9.35 13.76 39.72
C VAL A 123 10.53 13.29 40.53
N SER A 124 10.78 11.99 40.50
CA SER A 124 11.94 11.39 41.14
C SER A 124 12.73 10.60 40.11
N ARG A 125 14.06 10.65 40.23
CA ARG A 125 15.00 9.90 39.40
C ARG A 125 15.40 8.62 40.12
N ILE A 126 14.98 7.49 39.58
CA ILE A 126 15.32 6.16 40.06
C ILE A 126 16.66 5.73 39.45
N ASP A 127 17.55 5.21 40.29
CA ASP A 127 18.77 4.49 39.91
C ASP A 127 18.62 3.02 40.34
N ALA A 128 18.59 2.10 39.39
CA ALA A 128 18.30 0.69 39.63
C ALA A 128 19.19 -0.24 38.82
N ARG A 129 19.41 -1.45 39.33
CA ARG A 129 20.26 -2.46 38.67
C ARG A 129 19.50 -3.77 38.49
N SER A 130 19.65 -4.37 37.32
CA SER A 130 19.03 -5.66 36.98
C SER A 130 19.58 -6.78 37.87
N GLN A 131 18.72 -7.73 38.20
CA GLN A 131 19.11 -8.96 38.89
C GLN A 131 19.71 -10.01 37.96
N THR A 132 19.38 -9.99 36.68
CA THR A 132 19.58 -11.14 35.78
C THR A 132 20.50 -10.86 34.60
N HIS A 133 20.49 -9.64 34.05
CA HIS A 133 21.15 -9.32 32.78
C HIS A 133 22.29 -8.29 32.89
N ASP A 134 22.75 -7.98 34.11
CA ASP A 134 23.76 -6.93 34.39
C ASP A 134 23.45 -5.58 33.69
N MET A 135 22.18 -5.20 33.68
CA MET A 135 21.70 -3.93 33.14
C MET A 135 21.68 -2.85 34.24
N SER A 136 21.95 -1.60 33.84
CA SER A 136 21.79 -0.40 34.66
C SER A 136 20.65 0.45 34.11
N LEU A 137 19.76 0.89 35.00
CA LEU A 137 18.59 1.70 34.66
C LEU A 137 18.61 3.01 35.45
N ILE A 138 18.50 4.12 34.73
CA ILE A 138 18.17 5.42 35.30
C ILE A 138 16.88 5.89 34.65
N VAL A 139 15.83 6.17 35.42
CA VAL A 139 14.53 6.60 34.87
C VAL A 139 13.88 7.68 35.73
N ASP A 140 13.37 8.73 35.09
CA ASP A 140 12.53 9.73 35.72
C ASP A 140 11.07 9.25 35.72
N ILE A 141 10.44 9.24 36.90
CA ILE A 141 9.02 8.88 37.05
C ILE A 141 8.25 9.94 37.80
N ASN A 142 6.92 9.97 37.62
CA ASN A 142 6.05 10.78 38.45
C ASN A 142 5.83 10.10 39.80
N SER A 143 6.54 10.55 40.83
CA SER A 143 6.52 9.97 42.17
C SER A 143 5.25 10.28 42.97
N GLU A 144 4.38 11.18 42.49
CA GLU A 144 3.04 11.37 43.07
C GLU A 144 2.08 10.25 42.64
N LEU A 145 2.22 9.75 41.41
CA LEU A 145 1.35 8.71 40.85
C LEU A 145 1.87 7.30 41.14
N TYR A 146 3.17 7.12 41.14
CA TYR A 146 3.82 5.82 41.31
C TYR A 146 4.97 5.94 42.31
N PRO A 147 4.69 5.83 43.62
CA PRO A 147 5.71 5.94 44.65
C PRO A 147 6.64 4.72 44.63
N VAL A 148 7.95 4.97 44.64
CA VAL A 148 9.00 3.96 44.64
C VAL A 148 10.11 4.42 45.59
N ASP A 149 10.52 3.54 46.50
CA ASP A 149 11.56 3.79 47.49
C ASP A 149 12.83 2.97 47.21
N ALA A 150 13.95 3.40 47.78
CA ALA A 150 15.20 2.64 47.71
C ALA A 150 15.04 1.28 48.41
N GLY A 151 15.43 0.20 47.73
CA GLY A 151 15.24 -1.18 48.19
C GLY A 151 14.05 -1.90 47.55
N ASP A 152 13.16 -1.17 46.88
CA ASP A 152 12.05 -1.77 46.14
C ASP A 152 12.52 -2.57 44.92
N LYS A 153 11.66 -3.49 44.49
CA LYS A 153 11.83 -4.25 43.25
C LYS A 153 10.79 -3.82 42.25
N VAL A 154 11.24 -3.47 41.05
CA VAL A 154 10.35 -3.03 39.97
C VAL A 154 10.56 -3.92 38.75
N LYS A 155 9.45 -4.43 38.19
CA LYS A 155 9.47 -5.02 36.86
C LYS A 155 9.30 -3.91 35.84
N LEU A 156 10.25 -3.80 34.91
CA LEU A 156 10.16 -2.89 33.78
C LEU A 156 10.01 -3.70 32.49
N THR A 157 9.13 -3.23 31.61
CA THR A 157 8.92 -3.80 30.29
C THR A 157 8.82 -2.68 29.26
N LEU A 158 9.59 -2.80 28.18
CA LEU A 158 9.49 -1.93 27.01
C LEU A 158 8.74 -2.67 25.91
N ALA A 159 7.75 -2.01 25.31
CA ALA A 159 6.93 -2.58 24.25
C ALA A 159 6.77 -1.61 23.08
N SER A 160 6.66 -2.13 21.86
CA SER A 160 6.36 -1.34 20.64
C SER A 160 4.87 -1.04 20.49
N SER A 161 3.99 -1.88 21.06
CA SER A 161 2.54 -1.68 21.09
C SER A 161 1.90 -2.22 22.37
N LEU A 162 0.73 -1.72 22.74
CA LEU A 162 -0.05 -2.19 23.90
C LEU A 162 -1.08 -3.28 23.57
N GLY A 163 -1.25 -3.62 22.28
CA GLY A 163 -2.23 -4.58 21.79
C GLY A 163 -2.26 -4.61 20.26
N GLU A 164 -3.06 -5.50 19.69
CA GLU A 164 -3.28 -5.55 18.24
C GLU A 164 -4.19 -4.41 17.81
N SER A 165 -3.62 -3.36 17.21
CA SER A 165 -4.37 -2.23 16.66
C SER A 165 -4.90 -2.52 15.24
N PHE A 166 -5.28 -3.77 14.95
CA PHE A 166 -5.90 -4.11 13.67
C PHE A 166 -7.43 -4.02 13.80
N GLY A 167 -7.96 -2.81 13.57
CA GLY A 167 -9.39 -2.60 13.31
C GLY A 167 -10.21 -1.94 14.43
N ALA A 168 -9.72 -1.95 15.68
CA ALA A 168 -10.36 -1.25 16.78
C ALA A 168 -9.82 0.18 16.92
N GLY A 169 -10.63 1.18 16.59
CA GLY A 169 -10.26 2.59 16.81
C GLY A 169 -9.96 2.84 18.29
N TRP A 170 -9.10 3.83 18.60
CA TRP A 170 -8.68 4.25 19.95
C TRP A 170 -9.79 4.33 21.02
N ARG A 171 -11.06 4.42 20.61
CA ARG A 171 -12.26 4.35 21.46
C ARG A 171 -12.47 2.99 22.15
N SER A 172 -12.06 1.87 21.53
CA SER A 172 -12.23 0.51 22.10
C SER A 172 -11.52 0.38 23.46
N TYR A 173 -10.27 0.85 23.53
CA TYR A 173 -9.48 0.85 24.77
C TYR A 173 -10.06 1.76 25.86
N ILE A 174 -10.71 2.88 25.50
CA ILE A 174 -11.33 3.80 26.47
C ILE A 174 -12.61 3.19 27.08
N ASN A 175 -13.33 2.40 26.30
CA ASN A 175 -14.56 1.76 26.75
C ASN A 175 -14.31 0.47 27.57
N GLY A 176 -13.07 -0.03 27.62
CA GLY A 176 -12.68 -1.20 28.40
C GLY A 176 -13.16 -2.55 27.83
N ASP A 177 -13.55 -2.58 26.56
CA ASP A 177 -14.03 -3.81 25.89
C ASP A 177 -12.88 -4.76 25.53
N GLU A 178 -11.65 -4.25 25.42
CA GLU A 178 -10.45 -5.03 25.05
C GLU A 178 -9.35 -4.91 26.10
N ARG A 179 -8.88 -6.07 26.58
CA ARG A 179 -7.75 -6.15 27.51
C ARG A 179 -6.45 -5.81 26.81
N SER A 180 -5.72 -4.84 27.34
CA SER A 180 -4.43 -4.38 26.81
C SER A 180 -3.26 -4.89 27.66
N LEU A 181 -2.04 -4.81 27.11
CA LEU A 181 -0.82 -5.07 27.88
C LEU A 181 -0.68 -4.13 29.09
N ALA A 182 -1.25 -2.92 29.02
CA ALA A 182 -1.21 -1.96 30.11
C ALA A 182 -1.98 -2.43 31.36
N ASP A 183 -2.99 -3.29 31.21
CA ASP A 183 -3.83 -3.74 32.33
C ASP A 183 -3.07 -4.64 33.32
N ASP A 184 -1.91 -5.16 32.93
CA ASP A 184 -1.05 -6.02 33.75
C ASP A 184 0.05 -5.25 34.52
N TYR A 185 0.06 -3.91 34.41
CA TYR A 185 1.06 -3.01 34.99
C TYR A 185 0.40 -1.80 35.68
N ASP A 186 1.11 -1.20 36.63
CA ASP A 186 0.58 -0.11 37.47
C ASP A 186 0.90 1.28 36.90
N TYR A 187 1.99 1.37 36.13
CA TYR A 187 2.49 2.64 35.60
C TYR A 187 2.91 2.48 34.14
N VAL A 188 2.44 3.38 33.28
CA VAL A 188 2.70 3.34 31.83
C VAL A 188 3.11 4.72 31.32
N MET A 189 4.16 4.75 30.50
CA MET A 189 4.60 5.95 29.79
C MET A 189 4.74 5.67 28.30
N PHE A 190 4.45 6.66 27.46
CA PHE A 190 4.68 6.62 26.01
C PHE A 190 5.74 7.64 25.62
N GLY A 191 6.73 7.21 24.85
CA GLY A 191 7.90 8.01 24.56
C GLY A 191 8.58 7.63 23.26
N ARG A 192 9.73 8.25 23.01
CA ARG A 192 10.54 8.03 21.81
C ARG A 192 12.00 7.79 22.17
N VAL A 193 12.60 6.79 21.53
CA VAL A 193 14.05 6.57 21.58
C VAL A 193 14.72 7.72 20.81
N TYR A 194 15.60 8.49 21.45
CA TYR A 194 16.20 9.67 20.82
C TYR A 194 17.71 9.58 20.64
N ARG A 195 18.37 8.68 21.37
CA ARG A 195 19.80 8.43 21.24
C ARG A 195 20.09 6.97 21.58
N TYR A 196 21.03 6.39 20.85
CA TYR A 196 21.55 5.06 21.09
C TYR A 196 23.06 5.13 20.87
N ASP A 197 23.82 4.85 21.92
CA ASP A 197 25.27 4.94 21.91
C ASP A 197 25.88 3.53 22.01
N ASP A 198 26.78 3.21 21.09
CA ASP A 198 27.54 1.95 21.08
C ASP A 198 28.94 2.21 21.66
N GLU A 199 29.11 1.91 22.94
CA GLU A 199 30.33 2.20 23.68
C GLU A 199 31.23 0.94 23.69
N SER A 200 32.07 0.84 22.66
CA SER A 200 33.18 -0.13 22.53
C SER A 200 32.88 -1.56 23.02
N GLY A 201 32.35 -2.39 22.11
CA GLY A 201 32.45 -3.85 22.18
C GLY A 201 31.13 -4.57 22.39
N SER A 202 30.65 -4.64 23.63
CA SER A 202 29.44 -5.40 23.99
C SER A 202 28.41 -4.61 24.80
N LYS A 203 28.77 -3.43 25.31
CA LYS A 203 27.87 -2.58 26.09
C LYS A 203 27.34 -1.42 25.25
N VAL A 204 26.05 -1.17 25.38
CA VAL A 204 25.34 -0.12 24.67
C VAL A 204 24.45 0.65 25.64
N SER A 205 24.16 1.91 25.31
CA SER A 205 23.28 2.79 26.09
C SER A 205 22.12 3.28 25.23
N ALA A 206 20.90 2.94 25.62
CA ALA A 206 19.68 3.43 24.98
C ALA A 206 19.05 4.56 25.80
N PHE A 207 18.74 5.68 25.14
CA PHE A 207 18.10 6.84 25.76
C PHE A 207 16.70 7.08 25.20
N VAL A 208 15.74 7.18 26.10
CA VAL A 208 14.32 7.36 25.77
C VAL A 208 13.77 8.59 26.48
N SER A 209 12.92 9.35 25.79
CA SER A 209 12.23 10.51 26.35
C SER A 209 10.72 10.28 26.35
N PHE A 210 10.12 10.42 27.52
CA PHE A 210 8.68 10.33 27.77
C PHE A 210 8.14 11.74 28.07
N GLY A 211 8.10 12.59 27.04
CA GLY A 211 7.60 13.97 27.17
C GLY A 211 8.45 14.87 28.08
N GLY A 212 9.75 14.57 28.25
CA GLY A 212 10.67 15.31 29.12
C GLY A 212 11.16 14.51 30.32
N LEU A 213 10.48 13.42 30.69
CA LEU A 213 11.00 12.43 31.63
C LEU A 213 11.99 11.53 30.89
N LEU A 214 13.22 11.43 31.37
CA LEU A 214 14.30 10.76 30.68
C LEU A 214 14.54 9.36 31.24
N MET A 215 14.92 8.44 30.36
CA MET A 215 15.41 7.11 30.71
C MET A 215 16.75 6.86 30.03
N CYS A 216 17.66 6.22 30.77
CA CYS A 216 18.90 5.65 30.29
C CYS A 216 18.93 4.18 30.69
N LEU A 217 19.00 3.29 29.70
CA LEU A 217 19.14 1.85 29.92
C LEU A 217 20.46 1.40 29.28
N GLU A 218 21.38 0.92 30.12
CA GLU A 218 22.73 0.51 29.74
C GLU A 218 22.92 -0.97 30.02
N GLY A 219 23.55 -1.68 29.08
CA GLY A 219 23.99 -3.07 29.28
C GLY A 219 24.35 -3.77 27.99
N ASP A 220 24.22 -5.10 27.95
CA ASP A 220 24.68 -5.90 26.80
C ASP A 220 23.82 -5.67 25.54
N ILE A 221 24.48 -5.50 24.40
CA ILE A 221 23.85 -5.24 23.10
C ILE A 221 22.77 -6.26 22.73
N ARG A 222 22.90 -7.52 23.14
CA ARG A 222 21.94 -8.60 22.84
C ARG A 222 20.55 -8.31 23.40
N HIS A 223 20.46 -7.56 24.50
CA HIS A 223 19.19 -7.21 25.14
C HIS A 223 18.58 -5.92 24.63
N LEU A 224 19.36 -5.07 23.93
CA LEU A 224 18.95 -3.75 23.47
C LEU A 224 18.91 -3.62 21.94
N GLN A 225 19.27 -4.67 21.20
CA GLN A 225 19.31 -4.68 19.72
C GLN A 225 17.99 -4.30 19.02
N ASN A 226 16.85 -4.43 19.72
CA ASN A 226 15.53 -4.13 19.18
C ASN A 226 15.09 -2.67 19.43
N LEU A 227 15.91 -1.85 20.10
CA LEU A 227 15.63 -0.43 20.30
C LEU A 227 16.27 0.40 19.18
N VAL A 228 15.44 1.02 18.36
CA VAL A 228 15.88 1.83 17.22
C VAL A 228 15.63 3.31 17.50
N VAL A 229 16.60 4.17 17.17
CA VAL A 229 16.46 5.63 17.33
C VAL A 229 15.35 6.15 16.41
N GLY A 230 14.46 6.97 16.96
CA GLY A 230 13.29 7.50 16.26
C GLY A 230 12.01 6.74 16.53
N ASP A 231 12.10 5.49 16.99
CA ASP A 231 10.93 4.67 17.28
C ASP A 231 10.23 5.09 18.56
N THR A 232 8.91 4.91 18.55
CA THR A 232 8.06 5.10 19.71
C THR A 232 8.03 3.84 20.57
N VAL A 233 8.04 4.02 21.88
CA VAL A 233 8.08 2.92 22.84
C VAL A 233 7.15 3.20 24.02
N TYR A 234 6.52 2.14 24.50
CA TYR A 234 5.78 2.12 25.75
C TYR A 234 6.69 1.57 26.85
N LEU A 235 6.83 2.30 27.94
CA LEU A 235 7.41 1.81 29.18
C LEU A 235 6.26 1.39 30.10
N LEU A 236 6.32 0.16 30.59
CA LEU A 236 5.38 -0.41 31.54
C LEU A 236 6.14 -0.82 32.79
N MET A 237 5.64 -0.42 33.96
CA MET A 237 6.25 -0.69 35.26
C MET A 237 5.22 -1.21 36.26
N LYS A 238 5.68 -2.11 37.13
CA LYS A 238 4.95 -2.52 38.34
C LYS A 238 5.90 -2.90 39.45
N THR A 239 5.46 -2.68 40.68
CA THR A 239 6.23 -3.03 41.87
C THR A 239 6.01 -4.50 42.19
N ILE A 240 7.05 -5.20 42.65
CA ILE A 240 7.00 -6.63 43.02
C ILE A 240 7.22 -6.78 44.51
#